data_AF-A0A7K1F3K1-F1
#
_entry.id   AF-A0A7K1F3K1-F1
#
_cell.length_a   1.000
_cell.length_b   1.000
_cell.length_c   1.000
_cell.angle_alpha   90.00
_cell.angle_beta   90.00
_cell.angle_gamma   90.00
#
_symmetry.space_group_name_H-M   'P 1'
#
loop_
_entity.id
_entity.type
_entity.pdbx_description
1 polymer ?
#
loop_
_entity_poly.entity_id
_entity_poly.type
_entity_poly.pdbx_seq_one_letter_code
_entity_poly.pdbx_strand_id
1 'polypeptide(L)'
;SFEAKRRTAQAEEGIAKLRSEVDTLIVIPNDRLLSISDRAITFLDAFKSADQVLLSGVQGITDLITTPGLINLDFADVKSVMQGAGSALMGIGSARGEGRAIRAAESAISSPLLEASIDGARGVLLSIAGGSDLGLFEINEAAELVAKAAHIDANIIFGAVIDDVLGDEVRVTVIAAGFDGGEPTRMVTPTPVVEEEIIDDHQESTDVEVDLAAGLEESPAPLSSRRKIIFEESSDDLDVPDFLK
;
A
#
# COMPACT_ATOMS: atom_id res chain seq x y z
N SER A 1 -17.06 -1.02 -0.11
CA SER A 1 -17.32 -1.88 1.05
C SER A 1 -18.29 -1.18 2.00
N PHE A 2 -19.40 -1.84 2.38
CA PHE A 2 -20.61 -1.19 2.93
C PHE A 2 -20.48 -0.75 4.41
N GLU A 3 -19.52 -1.30 5.16
CA GLU A 3 -19.13 -0.84 6.51
C GLU A 3 -17.98 0.19 6.48
N ALA A 4 -17.26 0.25 5.36
CA ALA A 4 -16.01 0.99 5.25
C ALA A 4 -16.20 2.51 5.25
N LYS A 5 -17.27 3.06 4.66
CA LYS A 5 -17.43 4.53 4.57
C LYS A 5 -17.45 5.23 5.93
N ARG A 6 -18.16 4.69 6.93
CA ARG A 6 -18.24 5.31 8.27
C ARG A 6 -16.92 5.17 9.02
N ARG A 7 -16.29 3.99 8.97
CA ARG A 7 -15.02 3.72 9.65
C ARG A 7 -13.85 4.48 9.02
N THR A 8 -13.84 4.60 7.69
CA THR A 8 -12.88 5.43 6.95
C THR A 8 -13.06 6.91 7.27
N ALA A 9 -14.29 7.43 7.27
CA ALA A 9 -14.54 8.83 7.64
C ALA A 9 -14.08 9.15 9.07
N GLN A 10 -14.34 8.24 10.03
CA GLN A 10 -13.84 8.37 11.40
C GLN A 10 -12.31 8.31 11.48
N ALA A 11 -11.67 7.46 10.68
CA ALA A 11 -10.21 7.36 10.62
C ALA A 11 -9.59 8.63 10.04
N GLU A 12 -10.15 9.19 8.96
CA GLU A 12 -9.69 10.45 8.36
C GLU A 12 -9.81 11.62 9.33
N GLU A 13 -10.93 11.73 10.05
CA GLU A 13 -11.10 12.76 11.10
C GLU A 13 -10.07 12.57 12.23
N GLY A 14 -9.82 11.33 12.64
CA GLY A 14 -8.82 11.00 13.66
C GLY A 14 -7.39 11.31 13.21
N ILE A 15 -7.03 10.98 11.98
CA ILE A 15 -5.73 11.29 11.36
C ILE A 15 -5.51 12.80 11.31
N ALA A 16 -6.52 13.57 10.88
CA ALA A 16 -6.44 15.03 10.83
C ALA A 16 -6.21 15.65 12.22
N LYS A 17 -6.89 15.14 13.25
CA LYS A 17 -6.71 15.59 14.63
C LYS A 17 -5.35 15.20 15.21
N LEU A 18 -4.88 13.97 14.95
CA LEU A 18 -3.58 13.51 15.44
C LEU A 18 -2.44 14.31 14.81
N ARG A 19 -2.56 14.66 13.54
CA ARG A 19 -1.55 15.42 12.79
C ARG A 19 -1.18 16.75 13.45
N SER A 20 -2.11 17.43 14.12
CA SER A 20 -1.82 18.70 14.81
C SER A 20 -1.13 18.52 16.16
N GLU A 21 -1.15 17.31 16.73
CA GLU A 21 -0.66 17.02 18.08
C GLU A 21 0.66 16.24 18.09
N VAL A 22 1.15 15.78 16.92
CA VAL A 22 2.37 14.97 16.81
C VAL A 22 3.40 15.61 15.88
N ASP A 23 4.68 15.36 16.15
CA ASP A 23 5.78 15.80 15.28
C ASP A 23 5.79 15.07 13.93
N THR A 24 5.54 13.77 13.95
CA THR A 24 5.46 12.89 12.77
C THR A 24 4.33 11.88 12.93
N LEU A 25 3.52 11.72 11.90
CA LEU A 25 2.42 10.77 11.80
C LEU A 25 2.70 9.76 10.68
N ILE A 26 2.91 8.50 11.04
CA ILE A 26 3.01 7.38 10.10
C ILE A 26 1.63 6.75 9.96
N VAL A 27 1.08 6.75 8.74
CA VAL A 27 -0.23 6.13 8.45
C VAL A 27 0.01 4.84 7.69
N ILE A 28 -0.51 3.73 8.22
CA ILE A 28 -0.37 2.41 7.62
C ILE A 28 -1.75 1.94 7.15
N PRO A 29 -2.00 1.89 5.82
CA PRO A 29 -3.27 1.42 5.29
C PRO A 29 -3.38 -0.10 5.43
N ASN A 30 -4.38 -0.56 6.19
CA ASN A 30 -4.65 -1.99 6.33
C ASN A 30 -4.95 -2.69 4.99
N ASP A 31 -5.52 -1.96 4.03
CA ASP A 31 -5.83 -2.49 2.69
C ASP A 31 -4.56 -2.92 1.92
N ARG A 32 -3.39 -2.34 2.22
CA ARG A 32 -2.12 -2.72 1.59
C ARG A 32 -1.54 -4.01 2.16
N LEU A 33 -1.81 -4.30 3.43
CA LEU A 33 -1.43 -5.56 4.04
C LEU A 33 -2.16 -6.74 3.37
N LEU A 34 -3.43 -6.53 2.98
CA LEU A 34 -4.20 -7.51 2.23
C LEU A 34 -3.64 -7.74 0.81
N SER A 35 -2.97 -6.75 0.22
CA SER A 35 -2.33 -6.90 -1.11
C SER A 35 -0.99 -7.64 -1.08
N ILE A 36 -0.30 -7.63 0.06
CA ILE A 36 0.94 -8.39 0.32
C ILE A 36 0.62 -9.84 0.72
N SER A 37 -0.63 -10.10 1.12
CA SER A 37 -1.12 -11.36 1.68
C SER A 37 -1.72 -12.28 0.61
N ASP A 38 -1.39 -13.56 0.64
CA ASP A 38 -1.98 -14.57 -0.26
C ASP A 38 -3.50 -14.68 -0.09
N ARG A 39 -4.23 -15.02 -1.16
CA ARG A 39 -5.71 -15.12 -1.18
C ARG A 39 -6.30 -16.14 -0.18
N ALA A 40 -5.48 -16.93 0.49
CA ALA A 40 -5.88 -17.96 1.46
C ALA A 40 -5.77 -17.52 2.94
N ILE A 41 -5.32 -16.29 3.21
CA ILE A 41 -5.02 -15.84 4.56
C ILE A 41 -6.31 -15.48 5.33
N THR A 42 -6.39 -15.90 6.60
CA THR A 42 -7.53 -15.59 7.46
C THR A 42 -7.50 -14.13 7.91
N PHE A 43 -8.65 -13.59 8.33
CA PHE A 43 -8.71 -12.22 8.87
C PHE A 43 -7.73 -12.01 10.04
N LEU A 44 -7.56 -13.00 10.93
CA LEU A 44 -6.63 -12.93 12.05
C LEU A 44 -5.17 -12.81 11.60
N ASP A 45 -4.80 -13.52 10.53
CA ASP A 45 -3.43 -13.50 10.03
C ASP A 45 -3.13 -12.19 9.27
N ALA A 46 -4.13 -11.56 8.66
CA ALA A 46 -4.00 -10.21 8.10
C ALA A 46 -3.70 -9.15 9.19
N PHE A 47 -4.32 -9.25 10.38
CA PHE A 47 -3.98 -8.37 11.51
C PHE A 47 -2.57 -8.63 12.05
N LYS A 48 -2.14 -9.89 12.13
CA LYS A 48 -0.75 -10.20 12.51
C LYS A 48 0.25 -9.58 11.54
N SER A 49 -0.06 -9.54 10.25
CA SER A 49 0.76 -8.84 9.27
C SER A 49 0.83 -7.33 9.55
N ALA A 50 -0.29 -6.71 9.93
CA ALA A 50 -0.33 -5.30 10.37
C ALA A 50 0.58 -5.07 11.59
N ASP A 51 0.45 -5.93 12.59
CA ASP A 51 1.23 -5.87 13.82
C ASP A 51 2.73 -6.05 13.53
N GLN A 52 3.08 -6.93 12.59
CA GLN A 52 4.46 -7.15 12.18
C GLN A 52 5.05 -5.90 11.49
N VAL A 53 4.26 -5.23 10.67
CA VAL A 53 4.68 -3.98 10.01
C VAL A 53 4.87 -2.87 11.05
N LEU A 54 3.92 -2.71 11.98
CA LEU A 54 4.05 -1.76 13.10
C LEU A 54 5.28 -2.05 13.96
N LEU A 55 5.50 -3.32 14.32
CA LEU A 55 6.67 -3.76 15.07
C LEU A 55 7.95 -3.41 14.33
N SER A 56 8.04 -3.71 13.04
CA SER A 56 9.23 -3.45 12.22
C SER A 56 9.50 -1.94 12.09
N GLY A 57 8.47 -1.11 12.04
CA GLY A 57 8.60 0.34 12.03
C GLY A 57 9.13 0.91 13.33
N VAL A 58 8.53 0.52 14.46
CA VAL A 58 8.98 0.95 15.79
C VAL A 58 10.40 0.45 16.04
N GLN A 59 10.66 -0.84 15.78
CA GLN A 59 11.97 -1.45 15.92
C GLN A 59 13.01 -0.76 15.05
N GLY A 60 12.67 -0.43 13.80
CA GLY A 60 13.57 0.26 12.89
C GLY A 60 14.04 1.62 13.43
N ILE A 61 13.21 2.37 14.15
CA ILE A 61 13.58 3.64 14.78
C ILE A 61 14.32 3.40 16.10
N THR A 62 13.80 2.51 16.95
CA THR A 62 14.36 2.29 18.29
C THR A 62 15.75 1.69 18.21
N ASP A 63 15.98 0.73 17.32
CA ASP A 63 17.25 0.02 17.21
C ASP A 63 18.36 0.95 16.72
N LEU A 64 18.03 1.95 15.90
CA LEU A 64 18.97 2.99 15.47
C LEU A 64 19.48 3.86 16.63
N ILE A 65 18.69 3.99 17.70
CA ILE A 65 19.01 4.84 18.85
C ILE A 65 19.64 4.01 19.98
N THR A 66 19.08 2.84 20.26
CA THR A 66 19.40 2.08 21.47
C THR A 66 20.44 1.00 21.26
N THR A 67 20.57 0.47 20.04
CA THR A 67 21.40 -0.69 19.76
C THR A 67 22.72 -0.23 19.15
N PRO A 68 23.87 -0.58 19.76
CA PRO A 68 25.16 -0.34 19.15
C PRO A 68 25.24 -1.08 17.81
N GLY A 69 25.21 -0.32 16.73
CA GLY A 69 25.40 -0.75 15.37
C GLY A 69 26.83 -0.58 14.88
N LEU A 70 27.07 -1.02 13.63
CA LEU A 70 28.29 -0.71 12.88
C LEU A 70 28.40 0.79 12.61
N ILE A 71 27.25 1.45 12.41
CA ILE A 71 27.12 2.89 12.23
C ILE A 71 26.03 3.34 13.20
N ASN A 72 26.47 3.96 14.30
CA ASN A 72 25.57 4.53 15.28
C ASN A 72 25.09 5.91 14.84
N LEU A 73 23.79 6.11 14.97
CA LEU A 73 23.16 7.42 14.89
C LEU A 73 22.93 7.92 16.31
N ASP A 74 22.90 9.25 16.47
CA ASP A 74 22.47 9.83 17.73
C ASP A 74 20.98 10.19 17.70
N PHE A 75 20.42 10.49 18.88
CA PHE A 75 19.02 10.88 18.97
C PHE A 75 18.74 12.25 18.34
N ALA A 76 19.75 13.13 18.24
CA ALA A 76 19.59 14.45 17.66
C ALA A 76 19.40 14.36 16.14
N ASP A 77 20.10 13.43 15.49
CA ASP A 77 19.96 13.09 14.08
C ASP A 77 18.53 12.63 13.78
N VAL A 78 18.04 11.62 14.51
CA VAL A 78 16.66 11.11 14.35
C VAL A 78 15.63 12.22 14.61
N LYS A 79 15.83 12.99 15.68
CA LYS A 79 14.96 14.11 16.02
C LYS A 79 14.94 15.18 14.92
N SER A 80 16.08 15.48 14.28
CA SER A 80 16.16 16.49 13.23
C SER A 80 15.32 16.17 12.01
N VAL A 81 15.14 14.88 11.70
CA VAL A 81 14.32 14.42 10.57
C VAL A 81 12.85 14.26 10.94
N MET A 82 12.54 13.83 12.17
CA MET A 82 11.17 13.56 12.60
C MET A 82 10.47 14.77 13.24
N GLN A 83 11.20 15.79 13.68
CA GLN A 83 10.60 16.94 14.35
C GLN A 83 9.84 17.81 13.34
N GLY A 84 8.53 17.97 13.54
CA GLY A 84 7.67 18.76 12.66
C GLY A 84 7.57 18.26 11.21
N ALA A 85 7.88 16.99 10.96
CA ALA A 85 7.86 16.43 9.60
C ALA A 85 6.44 16.17 9.06
N GLY A 86 5.43 16.19 9.94
CA GLY A 86 4.04 16.02 9.54
C GLY A 86 3.74 14.58 9.15
N SER A 87 3.44 14.30 7.88
CA SER A 87 3.26 12.92 7.43
C SER A 87 4.58 12.21 7.17
N ALA A 88 4.62 10.93 7.52
CA ALA A 88 5.66 10.00 7.13
C ALA A 88 5.09 8.73 6.50
N LEU A 89 5.91 8.11 5.66
CA LEU A 89 5.67 6.83 5.00
C LEU A 89 6.75 5.84 5.39
N MET A 90 6.40 4.56 5.38
CA MET A 90 7.30 3.49 5.76
C MET A 90 7.34 2.41 4.69
N GLY A 91 8.55 2.04 4.28
CA GLY A 91 8.84 0.92 3.40
C GLY A 91 9.70 -0.12 4.13
N ILE A 92 9.38 -1.39 3.96
CA ILE A 92 10.13 -2.50 4.56
C ILE A 92 10.50 -3.47 3.45
N GLY A 93 11.75 -3.92 3.44
CA GLY A 93 12.24 -4.96 2.55
C GLY A 93 13.19 -5.89 3.27
N SER A 94 13.23 -7.15 2.87
CA SER A 94 14.27 -8.07 3.32
C SER A 94 14.72 -8.97 2.18
N ALA A 95 15.99 -9.37 2.22
CA ALA A 95 16.57 -10.25 1.22
C ALA A 95 17.73 -11.06 1.83
N ARG A 96 18.05 -12.18 1.17
CA ARG A 96 19.11 -13.13 1.56
C ARG A 96 20.01 -13.44 0.37
N GLY A 97 21.25 -13.81 0.63
CA GLY A 97 22.24 -14.19 -0.39
C GLY A 97 22.99 -13.00 -1.03
N GLU A 98 23.50 -13.19 -2.24
CA GLU A 98 24.33 -12.18 -2.93
C GLU A 98 23.53 -10.93 -3.30
N GLY A 99 24.10 -9.74 -3.05
CA GLY A 99 23.40 -8.47 -3.30
C GLY A 99 22.14 -8.27 -2.45
N ARG A 100 22.06 -8.93 -1.28
CA ARG A 100 20.93 -8.83 -0.34
C ARG A 100 20.63 -7.39 0.08
N ALA A 101 21.63 -6.56 0.35
CA ALA A 101 21.39 -5.19 0.79
C ALA A 101 20.69 -4.34 -0.29
N ILE A 102 21.15 -4.42 -1.54
CA ILE A 102 20.50 -3.73 -2.68
C ILE A 102 19.07 -4.24 -2.88
N ARG A 103 18.87 -5.57 -2.93
CA ARG A 103 17.54 -6.14 -3.15
C ARG A 103 16.56 -5.82 -2.01
N ALA A 104 17.04 -5.79 -0.77
CA ALA A 104 16.25 -5.38 0.38
C ALA A 104 15.89 -3.89 0.29
N ALA A 105 16.83 -3.03 -0.10
CA ALA A 105 16.57 -1.60 -0.31
C ALA A 105 15.58 -1.35 -1.46
N GLU A 106 15.74 -2.04 -2.60
CA GLU A 106 14.80 -2.01 -3.73
C GLU A 106 13.39 -2.43 -3.30
N SER A 107 13.28 -3.49 -2.51
CA SER A 107 12.01 -3.96 -1.97
C SER A 107 11.40 -2.97 -0.98
N ALA A 108 12.23 -2.26 -0.20
CA ALA A 108 11.76 -1.24 0.73
C ALA A 108 11.22 0.00 0.01
N ILE A 109 11.92 0.52 -1.00
CA ILE A 109 11.49 1.70 -1.78
C ILE A 109 10.30 1.41 -2.69
N SER A 110 10.08 0.15 -3.07
CA SER A 110 8.93 -0.29 -3.87
C SER A 110 7.83 -0.94 -3.03
N SER A 111 7.92 -0.83 -1.70
CA SER A 111 6.99 -1.48 -0.78
C SER A 111 5.56 -0.95 -0.95
N PRO A 112 4.54 -1.82 -0.97
CA PRO A 112 3.13 -1.41 -1.10
C PRO A 112 2.61 -0.52 0.05
N LEU A 113 3.38 -0.42 1.13
CA LEU A 113 3.10 0.44 2.29
C LEU A 113 3.41 1.92 2.03
N LEU A 114 4.20 2.21 0.99
CA LEU A 114 4.45 3.55 0.49
C LEU A 114 3.24 3.98 -0.37
N GLU A 115 2.28 4.69 0.23
CA GLU A 115 1.09 5.18 -0.49
C GLU A 115 1.42 6.21 -1.58
N ALA A 116 2.56 6.87 -1.44
CA ALA A 116 3.18 7.73 -2.43
C ALA A 116 4.62 7.29 -2.64
N SER A 117 5.21 7.68 -3.78
CA SER A 117 6.65 7.56 -3.97
C SER A 117 7.39 8.25 -2.82
N ILE A 118 8.56 7.74 -2.46
CA ILE A 118 9.49 8.44 -1.56
C ILE A 118 10.05 9.73 -2.19
N ASP A 119 9.75 9.97 -3.47
CA ASP A 119 10.00 11.21 -4.18
C ASP A 119 9.33 12.40 -3.48
N GLY A 120 10.11 13.45 -3.21
CA GLY A 120 9.67 14.64 -2.48
C GLY A 120 9.80 14.58 -0.95
N ALA A 121 10.29 13.48 -0.37
CA ALA A 121 10.62 13.44 1.05
C ALA A 121 11.90 14.24 1.33
N ARG A 122 11.84 15.22 2.23
CA ARG A 122 13.02 16.02 2.65
C ARG A 122 13.82 15.38 3.77
N GLY A 123 13.26 14.40 4.47
CA GLY A 123 13.95 13.64 5.52
C GLY A 123 13.75 12.16 5.30
N VAL A 124 14.83 11.39 5.32
CA VAL A 124 14.76 9.93 5.17
C VAL A 124 15.59 9.28 6.28
N LEU A 125 14.96 8.39 7.04
CA LEU A 125 15.64 7.48 7.96
C LEU A 125 15.77 6.11 7.29
N LEU A 126 16.99 5.60 7.22
CA LEU A 126 17.31 4.29 6.67
C LEU A 126 17.90 3.42 7.78
N SER A 127 17.18 2.37 8.16
CA SER A 127 17.65 1.37 9.11
C SER A 127 18.01 0.11 8.36
N ILE A 128 19.26 -0.35 8.49
CA ILE A 128 19.74 -1.60 7.91
C ILE A 128 20.09 -2.53 9.05
N ALA A 129 19.39 -3.66 9.15
CA ALA A 129 19.72 -4.72 10.09
C ALA A 129 20.23 -5.93 9.32
N GLY A 130 21.35 -6.51 9.76
CA GLY A 130 21.91 -7.71 9.14
C GLY A 130 22.82 -8.47 10.11
N GLY A 131 23.25 -9.66 9.71
CA GLY A 131 24.19 -10.46 10.49
C GLY A 131 25.56 -9.79 10.64
N SER A 132 26.42 -10.41 11.45
CA SER A 132 27.82 -9.98 11.66
C SER A 132 28.70 -10.04 10.39
N ASP A 133 28.18 -10.58 9.29
CA ASP A 133 28.80 -10.61 7.96
C ASP A 133 28.42 -9.38 7.09
N LEU A 134 27.60 -8.45 7.58
CA LEU A 134 27.17 -7.25 6.85
C LEU A 134 28.37 -6.31 6.58
N GLY A 135 28.70 -6.12 5.31
CA GLY A 135 29.81 -5.28 4.89
C GLY A 135 29.45 -3.79 4.76
N LEU A 136 30.43 -2.92 4.95
CA LEU A 136 30.28 -1.47 4.71
C LEU A 136 29.92 -1.15 3.25
N PHE A 137 30.44 -1.94 2.31
CA PHE A 137 30.15 -1.77 0.88
C PHE A 137 28.67 -2.01 0.57
N GLU A 138 28.08 -3.09 1.11
CA GLU A 138 26.66 -3.43 0.96
C GLU A 138 25.76 -2.31 1.52
N ILE A 139 26.12 -1.76 2.69
CA ILE A 139 25.42 -0.63 3.32
C ILE A 139 25.44 0.61 2.42
N ASN A 140 26.61 0.93 1.86
CA ASN A 140 26.77 2.11 1.00
C ASN A 140 25.95 1.99 -0.29
N GLU A 141 25.92 0.81 -0.92
CA GLU A 141 25.11 0.58 -2.12
C GLU A 141 23.61 0.72 -1.84
N ALA A 142 23.13 0.17 -0.72
CA ALA A 142 21.74 0.33 -0.29
C ALA A 142 21.39 1.80 -0.01
N ALA A 143 22.27 2.54 0.67
CA ALA A 143 22.07 3.96 0.95
C ALA A 143 22.05 4.80 -0.33
N GLU A 144 22.94 4.53 -1.28
CA GLU A 144 22.98 5.24 -2.57
C GLU A 144 21.71 5.00 -3.41
N LEU A 145 21.16 3.79 -3.38
CA LEU A 145 19.90 3.47 -4.03
C LEU A 145 18.74 4.30 -3.46
N VAL A 146 18.63 4.37 -2.13
CA VAL A 146 17.58 5.16 -1.46
C VAL A 146 17.78 6.65 -1.74
N ALA A 147 19.03 7.14 -1.75
CA ALA A 147 19.34 8.52 -2.08
C ALA A 147 18.94 8.92 -3.51
N LYS A 148 19.07 8.01 -4.47
CA LYS A 148 18.62 8.25 -5.86
C LYS A 148 17.11 8.33 -6.00
N ALA A 149 16.36 7.71 -5.08
CA ALA A 149 14.90 7.68 -5.11
C ALA A 149 14.26 8.79 -4.26
N ALA A 150 15.01 9.40 -3.36
CA ALA A 150 14.57 10.54 -2.55
C ALA A 150 14.81 11.89 -3.27
N HIS A 151 14.37 12.99 -2.65
CA HIS A 151 14.62 14.34 -3.16
C HIS A 151 16.13 14.68 -3.12
N ILE A 152 16.62 15.50 -4.07
CA ILE A 152 18.06 15.85 -4.15
C ILE A 152 18.59 16.60 -2.91
N ASP A 153 17.71 17.38 -2.28
CA ASP A 153 17.99 18.11 -1.04
C ASP A 153 17.50 17.35 0.21
N ALA A 154 17.23 16.04 0.10
CA ALA A 154 16.79 15.25 1.25
C ALA A 154 17.94 15.03 2.25
N ASN A 155 17.66 15.24 3.54
CA ASN A 155 18.54 14.83 4.62
C ASN A 155 18.34 13.32 4.87
N ILE A 156 19.32 12.52 4.47
CA ILE A 156 19.28 11.07 4.59
C ILE A 156 20.18 10.64 5.74
N ILE A 157 19.56 10.01 6.72
CA ILE A 157 20.22 9.50 7.90
C ILE A 157 20.10 7.99 7.86
N PHE A 158 21.24 7.30 7.84
CA PHE A 158 21.26 5.85 7.80
C PHE A 158 22.03 5.29 8.99
N GLY A 159 21.53 4.20 9.56
CA GLY A 159 22.25 3.44 10.57
C GLY A 159 22.18 1.96 10.28
N ALA A 160 23.19 1.25 10.77
CA ALA A 160 23.39 -0.15 10.49
C ALA A 160 23.54 -0.91 11.80
N VAL A 161 22.60 -1.81 12.09
CA VAL A 161 22.54 -2.62 13.31
C VAL A 161 22.95 -4.05 12.98
N ILE A 162 23.77 -4.65 13.85
CA ILE A 162 24.15 -6.05 13.73
C ILE A 162 23.18 -6.88 14.59
N ASP A 163 22.47 -7.80 13.94
CA ASP A 163 21.59 -8.77 14.57
C ASP A 163 21.97 -10.19 14.10
N ASP A 164 22.69 -10.92 14.95
CA ASP A 164 23.15 -12.29 14.65
C ASP A 164 21.99 -13.28 14.48
N VAL A 165 20.78 -12.95 14.93
CA VAL A 165 19.58 -13.80 14.74
C VAL A 165 19.16 -13.83 13.26
N LEU A 166 19.50 -12.79 12.49
CA LEU A 166 19.16 -12.70 11.06
C LEU A 166 19.99 -13.64 10.17
N GLY A 167 21.16 -14.09 10.65
CA GLY A 167 22.04 -14.96 9.87
C GLY A 167 22.48 -14.29 8.56
N ASP A 168 22.04 -14.83 7.42
CA ASP A 168 22.37 -14.31 6.09
C ASP A 168 21.36 -13.28 5.54
N GLU A 169 20.33 -12.94 6.32
CA GLU A 169 19.29 -11.98 5.96
C GLU A 169 19.69 -10.55 6.28
N VAL A 170 19.37 -9.65 5.35
CA VAL A 170 19.40 -8.21 5.56
C VAL A 170 17.99 -7.67 5.47
N ARG A 171 17.60 -6.90 6.49
CA ARG A 171 16.34 -6.17 6.55
C ARG A 171 16.63 -4.68 6.42
N VAL A 172 15.90 -4.03 5.53
CA VAL A 172 15.99 -2.59 5.30
C VAL A 172 14.63 -1.97 5.60
N THR A 173 14.62 -0.98 6.48
CA THR A 173 13.45 -0.17 6.79
C THR A 173 13.73 1.27 6.37
N VAL A 174 12.90 1.80 5.49
CA VAL A 174 12.96 3.20 5.01
C VAL A 174 11.79 3.95 5.60
N ILE A 175 12.06 5.09 6.24
CA ILE A 175 11.04 6.00 6.75
C ILE A 175 11.26 7.34 6.10
N ALA A 176 10.34 7.72 5.22
CA ALA A 176 10.37 8.98 4.49
C ALA A 176 9.42 9.97 5.18
N ALA A 177 9.90 11.17 5.48
CA ALA A 177 9.17 12.21 6.20
C ALA A 177 9.43 13.60 5.60
N GLY A 178 8.58 14.57 5.93
CA GLY A 178 8.76 15.95 5.47
C GLY A 178 8.47 16.12 3.98
N PHE A 179 7.35 15.58 3.51
CA PHE A 179 6.88 15.74 2.12
C PHE A 179 6.45 17.18 1.85
N ASP A 180 6.78 17.70 0.66
CA ASP A 180 6.33 19.02 0.19
C ASP A 180 4.80 19.07 0.09
N GLY A 181 4.17 19.89 0.93
CA GLY A 181 2.71 19.99 1.05
C GLY A 181 2.11 19.29 2.28
N GLY A 182 2.94 18.65 3.12
CA GLY A 182 2.52 18.06 4.40
C GLY A 182 1.78 16.72 4.28
N GLU A 183 1.48 16.28 3.06
CA GLU A 183 0.89 14.98 2.76
C GLU A 183 1.63 14.29 1.61
N PRO A 184 1.85 12.97 1.69
CA PRO A 184 2.30 12.18 0.56
C PRO A 184 1.23 12.24 -0.54
N THR A 185 1.63 12.63 -1.76
CA THR A 185 0.69 12.70 -2.89
C THR A 185 0.24 11.29 -3.24
N ARG A 186 -0.98 10.93 -2.82
CA ARG A 186 -1.57 9.61 -3.12
C ARG A 186 -1.55 9.38 -4.63
N MET A 187 -0.90 8.29 -5.06
CA MET A 187 -1.06 7.83 -6.43
C MET A 187 -2.51 7.38 -6.63
N VAL A 188 -3.31 8.23 -7.28
CA VAL A 188 -4.65 7.85 -7.71
C VAL A 188 -4.45 6.89 -8.88
N THR A 189 -4.49 5.58 -8.64
CA THR A 189 -4.63 4.62 -9.74
C THR A 189 -5.92 4.96 -10.47
N PRO A 190 -5.88 5.32 -11.77
CA PRO A 190 -7.09 5.65 -12.51
C PRO A 190 -7.98 4.41 -12.50
N THR A 191 -9.12 4.54 -11.84
CA THR A 191 -10.18 3.54 -11.96
C THR A 191 -10.60 3.54 -13.44
N PRO A 192 -10.65 2.40 -14.13
CA PRO A 192 -11.13 2.39 -15.50
C PRO A 192 -12.59 2.85 -15.45
N VAL A 193 -12.84 4.04 -15.99
CA VAL A 193 -14.19 4.56 -16.19
C VAL A 193 -14.77 3.65 -17.26
N VAL A 194 -15.64 2.72 -16.84
CA VAL A 194 -16.50 2.03 -17.79
C VAL A 194 -17.51 3.09 -18.20
N GLU A 195 -17.32 3.68 -19.39
CA GLU A 195 -18.34 4.50 -20.03
C GLU A 195 -19.56 3.60 -20.26
N GLU A 196 -20.56 3.70 -19.38
CA GLU A 196 -21.91 3.28 -19.73
C GLU A 196 -22.41 4.25 -20.80
N GLU A 197 -22.36 3.81 -22.06
CA GLU A 197 -23.14 4.44 -23.14
C GLU A 197 -24.61 4.38 -22.73
N ILE A 198 -25.15 5.54 -22.35
CA ILE A 198 -26.58 5.77 -22.21
C ILE A 198 -27.13 5.77 -23.64
N ILE A 199 -27.72 4.65 -24.04
CA ILE A 199 -28.49 4.57 -25.29
C ILE A 199 -29.79 5.33 -25.04
N ASP A 200 -29.88 6.53 -25.59
CA ASP A 200 -31.06 7.39 -25.59
C ASP A 200 -32.02 6.91 -26.70
N ASP A 201 -33.08 6.22 -26.32
CA ASP A 201 -34.13 5.73 -27.22
C ASP A 201 -35.21 6.82 -27.37
N HIS A 202 -34.98 7.74 -28.31
CA HIS A 202 -36.01 8.61 -28.85
C HIS A 202 -36.19 8.36 -30.34
N GLN A 203 -37.28 7.63 -30.63
CA GLN A 203 -37.87 7.47 -31.95
C GLN A 203 -38.25 8.84 -32.55
N GLU A 204 -37.84 9.09 -33.78
CA GLU A 204 -38.70 9.84 -34.71
C GLU A 204 -38.58 9.28 -36.12
N SER A 205 -39.74 8.96 -36.65
CA SER A 205 -40.05 8.33 -37.92
C SER A 205 -39.74 9.23 -39.13
N THR A 206 -39.07 8.69 -40.14
CA THR A 206 -39.25 9.14 -41.52
C THR A 206 -39.27 7.96 -42.48
N ASP A 207 -40.39 7.87 -43.20
CA ASP A 207 -40.69 6.92 -44.26
C ASP A 207 -39.68 6.96 -45.40
N VAL A 208 -39.16 5.79 -45.80
CA VAL A 208 -38.74 5.55 -47.19
C VAL A 208 -39.13 4.13 -47.58
N GLU A 209 -40.12 4.05 -48.45
CA GLU A 209 -40.60 2.88 -49.16
C GLU A 209 -39.79 2.72 -50.45
N VAL A 210 -39.08 1.60 -50.64
CA VAL A 210 -38.72 1.09 -51.98
C VAL A 210 -38.75 -0.45 -51.97
N ASP A 211 -39.56 -0.97 -52.89
CA ASP A 211 -39.92 -2.36 -53.11
C ASP A 211 -39.01 -3.03 -54.17
N LEU A 212 -39.10 -4.37 -54.24
CA LEU A 212 -38.73 -5.32 -55.33
C LEU A 212 -37.60 -6.34 -55.05
N ALA A 213 -38.02 -7.43 -54.39
CA ALA A 213 -37.95 -8.84 -54.79
C ALA A 213 -36.74 -9.42 -55.56
N ALA A 214 -36.14 -10.48 -54.95
CA ALA A 214 -36.10 -11.88 -55.42
C ALA A 214 -34.73 -12.58 -55.25
N GLY A 215 -34.71 -13.77 -54.62
CA GLY A 215 -33.59 -14.72 -54.70
C GLY A 215 -33.41 -15.61 -53.46
N LEU A 216 -33.83 -16.87 -53.57
CA LEU A 216 -33.73 -17.96 -52.58
C LEU A 216 -32.28 -18.47 -52.40
N GLU A 217 -31.89 -18.89 -51.18
CA GLU A 217 -31.23 -20.19 -50.88
C GLU A 217 -30.87 -20.35 -49.37
N GLU A 218 -30.56 -21.58 -48.97
CA GLU A 218 -30.93 -22.29 -47.72
C GLU A 218 -29.86 -22.39 -46.60
N SER A 219 -30.34 -22.45 -45.33
CA SER A 219 -29.98 -23.39 -44.21
C SER A 219 -28.58 -23.35 -43.50
N PRO A 220 -28.37 -24.00 -42.31
CA PRO A 220 -28.83 -23.56 -40.97
C PRO A 220 -27.83 -23.77 -39.78
N ALA A 221 -28.28 -23.39 -38.55
CA ALA A 221 -27.93 -23.94 -37.19
C ALA A 221 -26.78 -23.32 -36.33
N PRO A 222 -26.78 -23.49 -34.98
CA PRO A 222 -27.90 -23.54 -34.02
C PRO A 222 -27.72 -22.66 -32.75
N LEU A 223 -28.83 -22.55 -32.01
CA LEU A 223 -29.01 -21.94 -30.69
C LEU A 223 -28.29 -22.69 -29.55
N SER A 224 -27.82 -21.95 -28.54
CA SER A 224 -27.67 -22.47 -27.17
C SER A 224 -28.06 -21.43 -26.10
N SER A 225 -29.32 -21.52 -25.67
CA SER A 225 -29.76 -21.57 -24.27
C SER A 225 -29.12 -20.59 -23.25
N ARG A 226 -29.72 -19.40 -23.09
CA ARG A 226 -29.64 -18.65 -21.82
C ARG A 226 -30.73 -19.18 -20.88
N ARG A 227 -30.34 -19.93 -19.85
CA ARG A 227 -31.25 -20.26 -18.72
C ARG A 227 -31.55 -18.98 -17.95
N LYS A 228 -32.84 -18.64 -17.90
CA LYS A 228 -33.40 -17.60 -17.04
C LYS A 228 -33.62 -18.23 -15.66
N ILE A 229 -32.89 -17.77 -14.64
CA ILE A 229 -33.14 -18.16 -13.25
C ILE A 229 -34.33 -17.33 -12.78
N ILE A 230 -35.44 -18.01 -12.48
CA ILE A 230 -36.62 -17.43 -11.85
C ILE A 230 -36.44 -17.65 -10.34
N PHE A 231 -36.48 -16.58 -9.55
CA PHE A 231 -36.61 -16.70 -8.10
C PHE A 231 -38.11 -16.78 -7.77
N GLU A 232 -38.53 -17.90 -7.19
CA GLU A 232 -39.82 -18.00 -6.50
C GLU A 232 -39.70 -17.31 -5.13
N GLU A 233 -40.60 -16.36 -4.86
CA GLU A 233 -40.83 -15.85 -3.51
C GLU A 233 -41.49 -16.94 -2.66
N SER A 234 -40.72 -17.56 -1.77
CA SER A 234 -41.27 -18.28 -0.63
C SER A 234 -41.11 -17.41 0.62
N SER A 235 -42.23 -16.89 1.09
CA SER A 235 -42.40 -16.30 2.40
C SER A 235 -42.16 -17.37 3.47
N ASP A 236 -41.06 -17.29 4.20
CA ASP A 236 -40.89 -18.02 5.46
C ASP A 236 -40.38 -17.04 6.53
N ASP A 237 -41.17 -16.96 7.60
CA ASP A 237 -40.94 -16.19 8.81
C ASP A 237 -39.54 -16.47 9.40
N LEU A 238 -38.67 -15.46 9.37
CA LEU A 238 -37.44 -15.46 10.16
C LEU A 238 -37.70 -14.76 11.49
N ASP A 239 -37.87 -15.57 12.53
CA ASP A 239 -37.99 -15.14 13.93
C ASP A 239 -36.69 -14.43 14.36
N VAL A 240 -36.79 -13.13 14.69
CA VAL A 240 -35.66 -12.35 15.19
C VAL A 240 -35.41 -12.73 16.66
N PRO A 241 -34.19 -13.16 17.04
CA PRO A 241 -33.91 -13.53 18.42
C PRO A 241 -34.02 -12.35 19.38
N ASP A 242 -34.55 -12.59 20.58
CA ASP A 242 -34.93 -11.58 21.58
C ASP A 242 -33.78 -10.68 22.12
N PHE A 243 -32.52 -10.90 21.77
CA PHE A 243 -31.41 -10.03 22.19
C PHE A 243 -31.23 -8.78 21.30
N LEU A 244 -32.02 -8.65 20.22
CA LEU A 244 -32.03 -7.50 19.30
C LEU A 244 -33.27 -6.60 19.43
N LYS A 245 -34.05 -6.74 20.52
CA LYS A 245 -35.05 -5.75 20.94
C LYS A 245 -34.49 -4.79 21.97
#